data_AF-A0A4Q9HS98-F1
#
_entry.id   AF-A0A4Q9HS98-F1
#
_cell.length_a   1.000
_cell.length_b   1.000
_cell.length_c   1.000
_cell.angle_alpha   90.00
_cell.angle_beta   90.00
_cell.angle_gamma   90.00
#
_symmetry.space_group_name_H-M   'P 1'
#
loop_
_entity.id
_entity.type
_entity.pdbx_description
1 polymer ?
#
loop_
_entity_poly.entity_id
_entity_poly.type
_entity_poly.pdbx_seq_one_letter_code
_entity_poly.pdbx_strand_id
1 'polypeptide(L)'
;MTQVPPGTRVLGSATVVAEDPADHAVNKPSFYADPAAWLVAETVDRALADCAEPVLDAADDTGIVVMSATGSERTMRRIAASVPRSRVSPLRFAGANPGVLAGLPALRHGLRGPSLLLAAHPDEAAPVAFTVIGEWLADGHARHVLLACLYATAGDGQMCRCLVLTGAGADR
;
A
#
# COMPACT_ATOMS: atom_id res chain seq x y z
N MET A 1 -14.43 -4.47 8.05
CA MET A 1 -14.35 -5.83 8.68
C MET A 1 -13.02 -6.48 8.29
N THR A 2 -12.43 -7.34 9.13
CA THR A 2 -11.22 -8.12 8.81
C THR A 2 -11.57 -9.24 7.84
N GLN A 3 -11.49 -9.00 6.54
CA GLN A 3 -11.66 -10.08 5.56
C GLN A 3 -10.30 -10.48 5.01
N VAL A 4 -10.04 -11.79 5.02
CA VAL A 4 -8.87 -12.42 4.41
C VAL A 4 -9.34 -13.06 3.10
N PRO A 5 -8.60 -12.92 1.99
CA PRO A 5 -9.00 -13.56 0.74
C PRO A 5 -9.12 -15.09 0.91
N PRO A 6 -10.20 -15.73 0.39
CA PRO A 6 -10.32 -17.19 0.41
C PRO A 6 -9.11 -17.87 -0.24
N GLY A 7 -8.75 -19.07 0.24
CA GLY A 7 -7.63 -19.83 -0.32
C GLY A 7 -6.23 -19.28 0.00
N THR A 8 -6.14 -18.29 0.90
CA THR A 8 -4.86 -17.71 1.34
C THR A 8 -4.54 -18.01 2.80
N ARG A 9 -3.26 -17.95 3.15
CA ARG A 9 -2.72 -18.00 4.52
C ARG A 9 -2.09 -16.64 4.83
N VAL A 10 -2.33 -16.11 6.03
CA VAL A 10 -1.69 -14.89 6.52
C VAL A 10 -0.36 -15.24 7.17
N LEU A 11 0.71 -14.59 6.72
CA LEU A 11 2.09 -14.78 7.21
C LEU A 11 2.47 -13.78 8.30
N GLY A 12 1.93 -12.57 8.20
CA GLY A 12 2.14 -11.48 9.13
C GLY A 12 1.11 -10.38 8.89
N SER A 13 0.95 -9.50 9.88
CA SER A 13 0.00 -8.39 9.78
C SER A 13 0.42 -7.18 10.61
N ALA A 14 -0.04 -6.01 10.19
CA ALA A 14 0.11 -4.82 11.01
C ALA A 14 -1.06 -3.87 10.81
N THR A 15 -1.30 -3.03 11.81
CA THR A 15 -2.18 -1.87 11.72
C THR A 15 -1.47 -0.66 12.31
N VAL A 16 -1.50 0.45 11.58
CA VAL A 16 -0.96 1.73 12.01
C VAL A 16 -2.08 2.77 11.92
N VAL A 17 -2.26 3.50 13.01
CA VAL A 17 -3.18 4.63 13.09
C VAL A 17 -2.35 5.88 13.25
N ALA A 18 -2.61 6.90 12.44
CA ALA A 18 -1.93 8.18 12.47
C ALA A 18 -2.97 9.31 12.53
N GLU A 19 -2.77 10.27 13.43
CA GLU A 19 -3.58 11.50 13.47
C GLU A 19 -3.22 12.46 12.32
N ASP A 20 -1.94 12.50 11.93
CA ASP A 20 -1.48 13.06 10.65
C ASP A 20 -0.52 12.04 9.98
N PRO A 21 -0.84 11.53 8.77
CA PRO A 21 0.06 10.62 8.05
C PRO A 21 1.43 11.26 7.71
N ALA A 22 1.56 12.59 7.78
CA ALA A 22 2.83 13.28 7.55
C ALA A 22 3.87 12.99 8.62
N ASP A 23 3.47 12.54 9.82
CA ASP A 23 4.40 12.17 10.89
C ASP A 23 5.25 10.94 10.52
N HIS A 24 4.80 10.14 9.56
CA HIS A 24 5.54 9.00 9.01
C HIS A 24 6.41 9.36 7.80
N ALA A 25 6.32 10.60 7.30
CA ALA A 25 6.90 10.95 6.00
C ALA A 25 8.41 11.19 6.07
N VAL A 26 9.19 10.39 5.33
CA VAL A 26 10.66 10.52 5.23
C VAL A 26 11.08 11.11 3.88
N ASN A 27 10.46 12.24 3.51
CA ASN A 27 10.75 12.94 2.26
C ASN A 27 12.14 13.60 2.25
N LYS A 28 12.79 13.65 1.08
CA LYS A 28 14.13 14.24 0.87
C LYS A 28 14.09 15.28 -0.25
N PRO A 29 15.10 16.17 -0.38
CA PRO A 29 15.11 17.18 -1.45
C PRO A 29 14.97 16.61 -2.87
N SER A 30 15.44 15.39 -3.11
CA SER A 30 15.36 14.69 -4.40
C SER A 30 14.26 13.62 -4.47
N PHE A 31 13.47 13.44 -3.40
CA PHE A 31 12.50 12.36 -3.33
C PHE A 31 11.27 12.79 -2.53
N TYR A 32 10.11 12.72 -3.17
CA TYR A 32 8.84 13.04 -2.54
C TYR A 32 7.79 11.97 -2.84
N ALA A 33 7.09 11.53 -1.79
CA ALA A 33 5.87 10.75 -1.87
C ALA A 33 4.81 11.37 -0.94
N ASP A 34 3.54 11.17 -1.29
CA ASP A 34 2.41 11.58 -0.46
C ASP A 34 2.54 10.97 0.97
N PRO A 35 2.23 11.74 2.03
CA PRO A 35 2.18 11.21 3.40
C PRO A 35 1.42 9.89 3.57
N ALA A 36 0.31 9.69 2.87
CA ALA A 36 -0.45 8.44 2.89
C ALA A 36 0.39 7.25 2.42
N ALA A 37 1.22 7.44 1.40
CA ALA A 37 2.12 6.39 0.93
C ALA A 37 3.18 6.03 1.97
N TRP A 38 3.69 7.01 2.71
CA TRP A 38 4.62 6.76 3.81
C TRP A 38 3.98 5.99 4.96
N LEU A 39 2.72 6.29 5.29
CA LEU A 39 1.96 5.50 6.26
C LEU A 39 1.74 4.06 5.79
N VAL A 40 1.43 3.85 4.51
CA VAL A 40 1.32 2.50 3.91
C VAL A 40 2.67 1.79 3.99
N ALA A 41 3.78 2.45 3.65
CA ALA A 41 5.11 1.89 3.75
C ALA A 41 5.48 1.48 5.18
N GLU A 42 5.22 2.33 6.18
CA GLU A 42 5.41 1.98 7.60
C GLU A 42 4.59 0.75 8.00
N THR A 43 3.34 0.68 7.54
CA THR A 43 2.46 -0.45 7.87
C THR A 43 2.95 -1.74 7.22
N VAL A 44 3.47 -1.66 5.99
CA VAL A 44 4.13 -2.78 5.30
C VAL A 44 5.40 -3.21 6.03
N ASP A 45 6.25 -2.27 6.44
CA ASP A 45 7.48 -2.54 7.19
C ASP A 45 7.15 -3.35 8.46
N ARG A 46 6.10 -2.95 9.20
CA ARG A 46 5.63 -3.68 10.40
C ARG A 46 5.03 -5.05 10.08
N ALA A 47 4.24 -5.17 9.00
CA ALA A 47 3.61 -6.44 8.64
C ALA A 47 4.63 -7.48 8.16
N LEU A 48 5.69 -7.04 7.46
CA LEU A 48 6.82 -7.88 7.09
C LEU A 48 7.67 -8.27 8.31
N ALA A 49 7.87 -7.36 9.27
CA ALA A 49 8.56 -7.68 10.52
C ALA A 49 7.81 -8.69 11.40
N ASP A 50 6.48 -8.75 11.27
CA ASP A 50 5.59 -9.72 11.95
C ASP A 50 5.56 -11.09 11.25
N CYS A 51 6.20 -11.25 10.08
CA CYS A 51 6.17 -12.51 9.35
C CYS A 51 7.01 -13.60 10.03
N ALA A 52 6.44 -14.81 10.10
CA ALA A 52 7.15 -15.99 10.59
C ALA A 52 8.21 -16.53 9.62
N GLU A 53 8.12 -16.16 8.34
CA GLU A 53 8.99 -16.61 7.24
C GLU A 53 9.60 -15.42 6.48
N PRO A 54 10.79 -15.57 5.85
CA PRO A 54 11.49 -14.46 5.19
C PRO A 54 10.88 -14.15 3.81
N VAL A 55 9.75 -13.47 3.79
CA VAL A 55 9.00 -13.09 2.57
C VAL A 55 9.86 -12.34 1.55
N LEU A 56 10.81 -11.52 2.02
CA LEU A 56 11.68 -10.72 1.17
C LEU A 56 12.71 -11.53 0.38
N ASP A 57 12.94 -12.81 0.72
CA ASP A 57 13.76 -13.70 -0.11
C ASP A 57 13.11 -13.98 -1.48
N ALA A 58 11.79 -13.77 -1.59
CA ALA A 58 11.02 -13.84 -2.82
C ALA A 58 10.49 -12.47 -3.26
N ALA A 59 11.27 -11.39 -3.04
CA ALA A 59 10.86 -10.03 -3.42
C ALA A 59 10.50 -9.91 -4.91
N ASP A 60 11.18 -10.66 -5.79
CA ASP A 60 10.90 -10.66 -7.22
C ASP A 60 9.51 -11.24 -7.56
N ASP A 61 9.00 -12.13 -6.71
CA ASP A 61 7.69 -12.77 -6.82
C ASP A 61 6.69 -12.25 -5.77
N THR A 62 6.97 -11.11 -5.14
CA THR A 62 6.07 -10.53 -4.12
C THR A 62 5.29 -9.37 -4.73
N GLY A 63 3.97 -9.54 -4.82
CA GLY A 63 3.05 -8.51 -5.29
C GLY A 63 2.54 -7.61 -4.17
N ILE A 64 1.92 -6.49 -4.55
CA ILE A 64 1.26 -5.57 -3.60
C ILE A 64 -0.06 -5.05 -4.17
N VAL A 65 -1.12 -5.13 -3.37
CA VAL A 65 -2.43 -4.53 -3.63
C VAL A 65 -2.71 -3.50 -2.55
N VAL A 66 -3.01 -2.27 -2.94
CA VAL A 66 -3.44 -1.22 -2.02
C VAL A 66 -4.87 -0.77 -2.34
N MET A 67 -5.70 -0.64 -1.32
CA MET A 67 -7.08 -0.14 -1.44
C MET A 67 -7.21 1.18 -0.70
N SER A 68 -7.70 2.22 -1.38
CA SER A 68 -7.93 3.53 -0.77
C SER A 68 -8.93 4.35 -1.57
N ALA A 69 -9.94 4.91 -0.89
CA ALA A 69 -10.85 5.90 -1.48
C ALA A 69 -10.18 7.27 -1.70
N THR A 70 -9.21 7.61 -0.86
CA THR A 70 -8.59 8.95 -0.85
C THR A 70 -7.25 8.99 -1.59
N GLY A 71 -6.52 7.87 -1.68
CA GLY A 71 -5.22 7.81 -2.33
C GLY A 71 -4.27 8.91 -1.84
N SER A 72 -3.75 9.70 -2.78
CA SER A 72 -2.86 10.85 -2.55
C SER A 72 -3.58 12.22 -2.58
N GLU A 73 -4.87 12.23 -2.21
CA GLU A 73 -5.72 13.43 -2.25
C GLU A 73 -5.12 14.62 -1.49
N ARG A 74 -4.44 14.39 -0.36
CA ARG A 74 -3.78 15.45 0.41
C ARG A 74 -2.78 16.22 -0.45
N THR A 75 -1.88 15.52 -1.15
CA THR A 75 -0.91 16.19 -2.04
C THR A 75 -1.60 16.80 -3.25
N MET A 76 -2.58 16.13 -3.86
CA MET A 76 -3.36 16.69 -4.98
C MET A 76 -4.02 18.02 -4.62
N ARG A 77 -4.68 18.11 -3.45
CA ARG A 77 -5.29 19.36 -2.95
C ARG A 77 -4.25 20.46 -2.71
N ARG A 78 -3.06 20.11 -2.18
CA ARG A 78 -1.97 21.08 -1.98
C ARG A 78 -1.43 21.61 -3.30
N ILE A 79 -1.33 20.76 -4.33
CA ILE A 79 -0.95 21.19 -5.68
C ILE A 79 -2.03 22.13 -6.24
N ALA A 80 -3.30 21.75 -6.17
CA ALA A 80 -4.40 22.59 -6.65
C ALA A 80 -4.38 23.98 -5.99
N ALA A 81 -4.14 24.05 -4.68
CA ALA A 81 -4.02 25.31 -3.94
C ALA A 81 -2.79 26.16 -4.33
N SER A 82 -1.78 25.58 -4.97
CA SER A 82 -0.57 26.30 -5.40
C SER A 82 -0.63 26.79 -6.86
N VAL A 83 -1.57 26.27 -7.66
CA VAL A 83 -1.78 26.66 -9.07
C VAL A 83 -2.00 28.17 -9.26
N PRO A 84 -2.83 28.88 -8.46
CA PRO A 84 -3.05 30.32 -8.64
C PRO A 84 -1.78 31.17 -8.48
N ARG A 85 -0.73 30.61 -7.89
CA ARG A 85 0.57 31.26 -7.69
C ARG A 85 1.63 30.81 -8.70
N SER A 86 1.23 30.04 -9.73
CA SER A 86 2.11 29.44 -10.74
C SER A 86 3.30 28.67 -10.15
N ARG A 87 3.08 28.02 -8.99
CA ARG A 87 4.11 27.31 -8.24
C ARG A 87 3.72 25.85 -8.06
N VAL A 88 3.99 25.03 -9.07
CA VAL A 88 3.84 23.57 -8.95
C VAL A 88 5.22 22.94 -8.86
N SER A 89 5.47 22.18 -7.79
CA SER A 89 6.71 21.41 -7.65
C SER A 89 6.61 20.14 -8.52
N PRO A 90 7.54 19.89 -9.45
CA PRO A 90 7.56 18.66 -10.24
C PRO A 90 7.62 17.39 -9.36
N LEU A 91 8.39 17.43 -8.27
CA LEU A 91 8.50 16.32 -7.33
C LEU A 91 7.17 16.02 -6.62
N ARG A 92 6.48 17.06 -6.15
CA ARG A 92 5.16 16.88 -5.53
C ARG A 92 4.12 16.40 -6.53
N PHE A 93 4.18 16.90 -7.76
CA PHE A 93 3.31 16.45 -8.83
C PHE A 93 3.47 14.95 -9.12
N ALA A 94 4.71 14.48 -9.27
CA ALA A 94 4.98 13.06 -9.45
C ALA A 94 4.54 12.23 -8.22
N GLY A 95 4.85 12.69 -7.02
CA GLY A 95 4.45 12.03 -5.77
C GLY A 95 2.98 12.17 -5.41
N ALA A 96 2.16 12.86 -6.21
CA ALA A 96 0.71 12.95 -6.05
C ALA A 96 -0.04 11.88 -6.84
N ASN A 97 0.63 10.98 -7.54
CA ASN A 97 -0.01 9.83 -8.19
C ASN A 97 -0.54 8.84 -7.13
N PRO A 98 -1.82 8.43 -7.15
CA PRO A 98 -2.36 7.47 -6.18
C PRO A 98 -1.59 6.15 -6.11
N GLY A 99 -1.10 5.64 -7.25
CA GLY A 99 -0.28 4.42 -7.33
C GLY A 99 1.03 4.49 -6.52
N VAL A 100 1.47 5.68 -6.08
CA VAL A 100 2.62 5.82 -5.17
C VAL A 100 2.39 5.12 -3.83
N LEU A 101 1.13 4.90 -3.42
CA LEU A 101 0.82 4.13 -2.21
C LEU A 101 1.26 2.66 -2.32
N ALA A 102 1.19 2.06 -3.51
CA ALA A 102 1.73 0.72 -3.78
C ALA A 102 3.21 0.78 -4.18
N GLY A 103 3.58 1.79 -4.95
CA GLY A 103 4.93 1.95 -5.50
C GLY A 103 6.00 2.26 -4.45
N LEU A 104 5.69 3.04 -3.41
CA LEU A 104 6.68 3.39 -2.37
C LEU A 104 7.11 2.17 -1.54
N PRO A 105 6.20 1.34 -0.97
CA PRO A 105 6.59 0.09 -0.31
C PRO A 105 7.36 -0.85 -1.25
N ALA A 106 6.91 -0.98 -2.51
CA ALA A 106 7.57 -1.81 -3.50
C ALA A 106 9.02 -1.36 -3.76
N LEU A 107 9.24 -0.05 -3.94
CA LEU A 107 10.57 0.53 -4.12
C LEU A 107 11.46 0.30 -2.89
N ARG A 108 10.93 0.46 -1.68
CA ARG A 108 11.69 0.30 -0.42
C ARG A 108 12.19 -1.13 -0.21
N HIS A 109 11.36 -2.11 -0.55
CA HIS A 109 11.65 -3.53 -0.34
C HIS A 109 12.14 -4.26 -1.60
N GLY A 110 12.32 -3.54 -2.71
CA GLY A 110 12.77 -4.14 -3.96
C GLY A 110 11.78 -5.14 -4.56
N LEU A 111 10.48 -4.98 -4.29
CA LEU A 111 9.43 -5.87 -4.79
C LEU A 111 9.31 -5.72 -6.31
N ARG A 112 9.32 -6.85 -7.04
CA ARG A 112 9.16 -6.87 -8.51
C ARG A 112 7.97 -7.66 -9.00
N GLY A 113 7.16 -8.19 -8.08
CA GLY A 113 5.86 -8.78 -8.41
C GLY A 113 4.85 -7.73 -8.87
N PRO A 114 3.63 -8.18 -9.25
CA PRO A 114 2.58 -7.30 -9.72
C PRO A 114 2.14 -6.30 -8.62
N SER A 115 1.90 -5.05 -9.02
CA SER A 115 1.44 -4.00 -8.12
C SER A 115 0.14 -3.36 -8.61
N LEU A 116 -0.78 -3.11 -7.69
CA LEU A 116 -2.09 -2.55 -8.00
C LEU A 116 -2.55 -1.60 -6.90
N LEU A 117 -3.19 -0.51 -7.31
CA LEU A 117 -4.01 0.31 -6.42
C LEU A 117 -5.47 0.31 -6.91
N LEU A 118 -6.39 0.00 -6.01
CA LEU A 118 -7.82 0.13 -6.21
C LEU A 118 -8.30 1.43 -5.55
N ALA A 119 -8.76 2.37 -6.39
CA ALA A 119 -9.26 3.68 -5.98
C ALA A 119 -10.72 3.62 -5.49
N ALA A 120 -10.95 2.87 -4.42
CA ALA A 120 -12.25 2.72 -3.77
C ALA A 120 -12.08 2.42 -2.28
N HIS A 121 -13.15 2.59 -1.50
CA HIS A 121 -13.10 2.29 -0.06
C HIS A 121 -12.72 0.81 0.14
N PRO A 122 -11.85 0.46 1.11
CA PRO A 122 -11.39 -0.92 1.27
C PRO A 122 -12.53 -1.96 1.40
N ASP A 123 -13.64 -1.60 2.06
CA ASP A 123 -14.78 -2.51 2.19
C ASP A 123 -15.53 -2.74 0.85
N GLU A 124 -15.47 -1.78 -0.08
CA GLU A 124 -16.08 -1.90 -1.43
C GLU A 124 -15.13 -2.56 -2.43
N ALA A 125 -13.82 -2.31 -2.29
CA ALA A 125 -12.78 -2.82 -3.17
C ALA A 125 -12.40 -4.28 -2.86
N ALA A 126 -12.70 -4.78 -1.65
CA ALA A 126 -12.27 -6.09 -1.18
C ALA A 126 -12.63 -7.25 -2.13
N PRO A 127 -13.86 -7.36 -2.70
CA PRO A 127 -14.16 -8.44 -3.64
C PRO A 127 -13.25 -8.45 -4.86
N VAL A 128 -12.96 -7.28 -5.44
CA VAL A 128 -12.07 -7.14 -6.60
C VAL A 128 -10.63 -7.46 -6.21
N ALA A 129 -10.16 -6.94 -5.07
CA ALA A 129 -8.83 -7.25 -4.57
C ALA A 129 -8.63 -8.76 -4.35
N PHE A 130 -9.63 -9.43 -3.78
CA PHE A 130 -9.55 -10.85 -3.46
C PHE A 130 -9.52 -11.70 -4.71
N THR A 131 -10.30 -11.36 -5.74
CA THR A 131 -10.21 -12.01 -7.05
C THR A 131 -8.81 -11.85 -7.63
N VAL A 132 -8.27 -10.63 -7.68
CA VAL A 132 -6.93 -10.39 -8.25
C VAL A 132 -5.84 -11.13 -7.47
N ILE A 133 -5.88 -11.09 -6.14
CA ILE A 133 -4.92 -11.80 -5.28
C ILE A 133 -5.00 -13.30 -5.49
N GLY A 134 -6.22 -13.85 -5.56
CA GLY A 134 -6.45 -15.27 -5.80
C GLY A 134 -5.82 -15.72 -7.11
N GLU A 135 -6.07 -15.01 -8.21
CA GLU A 135 -5.50 -15.32 -9.53
C GLU A 135 -3.97 -15.17 -9.53
N TRP A 136 -3.42 -14.11 -8.92
CA TRP A 136 -1.96 -13.93 -8.85
C TRP A 136 -1.26 -15.08 -8.14
N LEU A 137 -1.83 -15.56 -7.03
CA LEU A 137 -1.27 -16.67 -6.26
C LEU A 137 -1.50 -18.02 -6.98
N ALA A 138 -2.66 -18.22 -7.60
CA ALA A 138 -3.01 -19.48 -8.28
C ALA A 138 -2.19 -19.70 -9.56
N ASP A 139 -1.99 -18.65 -10.36
CA ASP A 139 -1.26 -18.71 -11.63
C ASP A 139 0.26 -18.54 -11.46
N GLY A 140 0.73 -18.34 -10.23
CA GLY A 140 2.15 -18.16 -9.92
C GLY A 140 2.73 -16.81 -10.37
N HIS A 141 1.88 -15.81 -10.62
CA HIS A 141 2.33 -14.43 -10.86
C HIS A 141 2.89 -13.75 -9.61
N ALA A 142 2.53 -14.26 -8.43
CA ALA A 142 3.14 -13.89 -7.17
C ALA A 142 3.20 -15.11 -6.24
N ARG A 143 4.29 -15.24 -5.48
CA ARG A 143 4.41 -16.18 -4.36
C ARG A 143 3.79 -15.60 -3.09
N HIS A 144 3.95 -14.30 -2.88
CA HIS A 144 3.39 -13.58 -1.74
C HIS A 144 2.67 -12.32 -2.21
N VAL A 145 1.63 -11.89 -1.50
CA VAL A 145 0.96 -10.62 -1.77
C VAL A 145 0.81 -9.80 -0.49
N LEU A 146 1.25 -8.56 -0.55
CA LEU A 146 0.97 -7.54 0.46
C LEU A 146 -0.39 -6.91 0.15
N LEU A 147 -1.37 -7.06 1.04
CA LEU A 147 -2.67 -6.41 0.93
C LEU A 147 -2.77 -5.27 1.95
N ALA A 148 -2.68 -4.03 1.49
CA ALA A 148 -2.81 -2.83 2.31
C ALA A 148 -4.15 -2.13 2.12
N CYS A 149 -4.83 -1.84 3.22
CA CYS A 149 -6.11 -1.15 3.27
C CYS A 149 -5.91 0.19 3.97
N LEU A 150 -6.15 1.30 3.28
CA LEU A 150 -6.06 2.64 3.85
C LEU A 150 -7.45 3.24 4.04
N TYR A 151 -7.77 3.59 5.28
CA TYR A 151 -9.02 4.20 5.70
C TYR A 151 -8.78 5.63 6.17
N ALA A 152 -9.62 6.56 5.74
CA ALA A 152 -9.69 7.88 6.35
C ALA A 152 -10.38 7.77 7.73
N THR A 153 -9.88 8.51 8.71
CA THR A 153 -10.52 8.68 10.02
C THR A 153 -11.01 10.12 10.19
N ALA A 154 -11.43 10.51 11.39
CA ALA A 154 -11.82 11.89 11.66
C ALA A 154 -10.65 12.87 11.39
N GLY A 155 -10.96 14.02 10.78
CA GLY A 155 -9.96 15.03 10.44
C GLY A 155 -9.04 14.60 9.30
N ASP A 156 -7.73 14.83 9.47
CA ASP A 156 -6.67 14.39 8.55
C ASP A 156 -6.14 12.99 8.88
N GLY A 157 -6.68 12.35 9.92
CA GLY A 157 -6.19 11.06 10.40
C GLY A 157 -6.45 9.94 9.41
N GLN A 158 -5.59 8.93 9.48
CA GLN A 158 -5.68 7.75 8.64
C GLN A 158 -5.32 6.50 9.44
N MET A 159 -5.99 5.39 9.11
CA MET A 159 -5.62 4.06 9.57
C MET A 159 -5.22 3.22 8.36
N CYS A 160 -4.03 2.65 8.39
CA CYS A 160 -3.60 1.66 7.42
C CYS A 160 -3.48 0.30 8.08
N ARG A 161 -3.95 -0.73 7.38
CA ARG A 161 -3.77 -2.12 7.77
C ARG A 161 -3.12 -2.88 6.63
N CYS A 162 -2.14 -3.73 6.93
CA CYS A 162 -1.51 -4.60 5.95
C CYS A 162 -1.60 -6.07 6.39
N LEU A 163 -1.87 -6.95 5.44
CA LEU A 163 -1.74 -8.40 5.57
C LEU A 163 -0.68 -8.88 4.58
N VAL A 164 0.19 -9.79 5.02
CA VAL A 164 1.11 -10.51 4.13
C VAL A 164 0.50 -11.88 3.86
N LEU A 165 0.25 -12.20 2.60
CA LEU A 165 -0.53 -13.35 2.17
C LEU A 165 0.31 -14.31 1.33
N THR A 166 0.01 -15.60 1.44
CA THR A 166 0.50 -16.66 0.53
C THR A 166 -0.66 -17.58 0.15
N GLY A 167 -0.48 -18.40 -0.89
CA GLY A 167 -1.44 -19.45 -1.24
C GLY A 167 -1.50 -20.53 -0.15
N ALA A 168 -2.69 -20.99 0.21
CA ALA A 168 -2.87 -22.01 1.27
C ALA A 168 -2.23 -23.37 0.94
N GLY A 169 -1.88 -23.62 -0.34
CA GLY A 169 -1.22 -24.85 -0.79
C GLY A 169 0.30 -24.76 -0.97
N ALA A 170 0.92 -23.63 -0.62
CA ALA A 170 2.32 -23.32 -0.96
C ALA A 170 3.39 -24.04 -0.11
N ASP A 171 3.02 -24.95 0.79
CA ASP A 171 3.96 -25.75 1.60
C ASP A 171 4.55 -26.96 0.80
N ARG A 172 4.68 -26.85 -0.52
CA ARG A 172 5.23 -27.91 -1.40
C ARG A 172 6.55 -27.53 -2.05
#